data_AF-A0A959CYV5-F1
#
_entry.id   AF-A0A959CYV5-F1
#
_cell.length_a   1.000
_cell.length_b   1.000
_cell.length_c   1.000
_cell.angle_alpha   90.00
_cell.angle_beta   90.00
_cell.angle_gamma   90.00
#
_symmetry.space_group_name_H-M   'P 1'
#
loop_
_entity.id
_entity.type
_entity.pdbx_description
1 polymer ?
#
loop_
_entity_poly.entity_id
_entity_poly.type
_entity_poly.pdbx_seq_one_letter_code
_entity_poly.pdbx_strand_id
1 'polypeptide(L)'
;MLSKQDSINRFIDFSFHYHYYIKKNITFSPPSAQILILMTDSKLIDALRQLNTRERTQFRELVYSPFFNKNRKIRRLVDYVLQYAPGFEDPALVKEKVFPAVFGPGDAYNELRLNNVISDTLKLLYEFLAQQALSQEEPIKRAYLMKAFLQRRMERHIPQNARRYRQLLDKKEGRSHQYYHHRQLLASQLDRHALLHQERGYSEYLQEMNNNLDRYYFCHKLRTACDMASRNKAINAGYECHFIDTLLDTFENAPDWLHREPALQAYHQTLLMLRGEDEQHYREVRRVLYHNPNVFPREELNDLYDYVQNFCVKKINSGQTHFYEQVLGLYKEMLSRGLLLRNGYLTQWTYINIVTTGIRLQDFEWTEQFIHTYKEHLAPE
;
A
#
# COMPACT_ATOMS: atom_id res chain seq x y z
N MET A 1 9.35 -7.72 43.34
CA MET A 1 8.63 -6.81 42.41
C MET A 1 9.45 -6.41 41.19
N LEU A 2 10.79 -6.31 41.27
CA LEU A 2 11.67 -5.99 40.13
C LEU A 2 11.63 -7.03 38.97
N SER A 3 11.49 -8.34 39.27
CA SER A 3 11.54 -9.38 38.23
C SER A 3 10.30 -9.49 37.32
N LYS A 4 9.14 -8.97 37.74
CA LYS A 4 7.91 -8.92 36.93
C LYS A 4 7.89 -7.70 36.00
N GLN A 5 8.52 -6.59 36.41
CA GLN A 5 8.63 -5.37 35.60
C GLN A 5 9.50 -5.63 34.35
N ASP A 6 10.63 -6.33 34.53
CA ASP A 6 11.56 -6.67 33.45
C ASP A 6 10.99 -7.66 32.43
N SER A 7 10.17 -8.62 32.88
CA SER A 7 9.55 -9.60 31.99
C SER A 7 8.41 -9.01 31.15
N ILE A 8 7.69 -8.01 31.67
CA ILE A 8 6.66 -7.28 30.89
C ILE A 8 7.31 -6.23 29.96
N ASN A 9 8.42 -5.58 30.37
CA ASN A 9 9.18 -4.71 29.47
C ASN A 9 9.74 -5.48 28.26
N ARG A 10 10.21 -6.73 28.46
CA ARG A 10 10.61 -7.64 27.38
C ARG A 10 9.45 -8.07 26.47
N PHE A 11 8.22 -8.12 26.98
CA PHE A 11 7.03 -8.49 26.19
C PHE A 11 6.63 -7.39 25.20
N ILE A 12 6.76 -6.12 25.61
CA ILE A 12 6.62 -4.95 24.73
C ILE A 12 7.72 -4.99 23.65
N ASP A 13 8.96 -5.29 24.03
CA ASP A 13 10.11 -5.44 23.11
C ASP A 13 9.87 -6.46 21.99
N PHE A 14 9.30 -7.63 22.33
CA PHE A 14 9.06 -8.72 21.36
C PHE A 14 7.88 -8.44 20.39
N SER A 15 6.90 -7.67 20.87
CA SER A 15 5.65 -7.39 20.15
C SER A 15 5.80 -6.36 19.03
N PHE A 16 6.64 -5.32 19.23
CA PHE A 16 6.85 -4.27 18.24
C PHE A 16 7.81 -4.68 17.12
N HIS A 17 8.79 -5.55 17.40
CA HIS A 17 9.68 -6.13 16.37
C HIS A 17 8.95 -6.99 15.34
N TYR A 18 7.81 -7.57 15.71
CA TYR A 18 7.08 -8.51 14.85
C TYR A 18 6.16 -7.85 13.81
N HIS A 19 5.98 -6.52 13.84
CA HIS A 19 5.13 -5.82 12.87
C HIS A 19 5.66 -5.91 11.41
N TYR A 20 6.85 -6.49 11.20
CA TYR A 20 7.50 -6.60 9.90
C TYR A 20 7.83 -8.02 9.39
N TYR A 21 7.53 -9.11 10.11
CA TYR A 21 7.81 -10.47 9.63
C TYR A 21 6.80 -11.52 10.12
N ILE A 22 6.21 -12.27 9.18
CA ILE A 22 6.36 -13.73 8.97
C ILE A 22 5.32 -14.24 7.94
N LYS A 23 5.81 -14.89 6.89
CA LYS A 23 5.14 -16.01 6.21
C LYS A 23 6.19 -17.07 5.90
N LYS A 24 6.21 -18.18 6.65
CA LYS A 24 6.76 -19.47 6.22
C LYS A 24 5.99 -20.58 6.91
N ASN A 25 5.09 -21.22 6.17
CA ASN A 25 4.50 -22.50 6.56
C ASN A 25 5.36 -23.63 6.01
N ILE A 26 5.71 -24.58 6.88
CA ILE A 26 6.30 -25.87 6.55
C ILE A 26 5.14 -26.87 6.50
N THR A 27 4.96 -27.56 5.37
CA THR A 27 3.98 -28.64 5.24
C THR A 27 4.67 -30.00 5.28
N PHE A 28 4.13 -30.91 6.10
CA PHE A 28 4.46 -32.33 6.13
C PHE A 28 3.56 -33.09 5.13
N SER A 29 4.13 -34.02 4.37
CA SER A 29 3.40 -34.96 3.50
C SER A 29 3.44 -36.40 4.04
N PRO A 30 2.33 -37.16 3.99
CA PRO A 30 2.33 -38.61 4.03
C PRO A 30 2.12 -39.24 2.63
N PRO A 31 2.41 -40.54 2.44
CA PRO A 31 2.73 -41.11 1.13
C PRO A 31 1.57 -41.81 0.38
N SER A 32 1.70 -41.77 -0.95
CA SER A 32 1.16 -42.66 -1.99
C SER A 32 -0.37 -42.80 -2.14
N ALA A 33 -0.98 -41.82 -2.81
CA ALA A 33 -2.11 -42.01 -3.72
C ALA A 33 -1.66 -41.58 -5.11
N GLN A 34 -2.23 -42.15 -6.20
CA GLN A 34 -1.98 -41.67 -7.57
C GLN A 34 -2.05 -40.14 -7.57
N ILE A 35 -0.95 -39.47 -7.97
CA ILE A 35 -0.86 -38.01 -7.93
C ILE A 35 -1.82 -37.47 -9.01
N LEU A 36 -3.08 -37.27 -8.62
CA LEU A 36 -4.02 -36.47 -9.37
C LEU A 36 -3.43 -35.05 -9.40
N ILE A 37 -3.02 -34.58 -10.57
CA ILE A 37 -2.50 -33.23 -10.74
C ILE A 37 -3.70 -32.29 -10.70
N LEU A 38 -4.02 -31.81 -9.51
CA LEU A 38 -5.11 -30.88 -9.30
C LEU A 38 -4.77 -29.54 -9.95
N MET A 39 -5.75 -28.93 -10.62
CA MET A 39 -5.62 -27.55 -11.07
C MET A 39 -5.69 -26.55 -9.91
N THR A 40 -6.16 -26.99 -8.74
CA THR A 40 -6.40 -26.18 -7.54
C THR A 40 -5.15 -25.49 -6.99
N ASP A 41 -3.98 -26.07 -7.24
CA ASP A 41 -2.67 -25.53 -6.82
C ASP A 41 -2.03 -24.61 -7.88
N SER A 42 -2.74 -24.38 -8.99
CA SER A 42 -2.24 -23.46 -10.02
C SER A 42 -2.34 -22.00 -9.55
N LYS A 43 -1.40 -21.18 -10.00
CA LYS A 43 -1.42 -19.71 -9.81
C LYS A 43 -2.71 -19.06 -10.32
N LEU A 44 -3.38 -19.68 -11.29
CA LEU A 44 -4.67 -19.22 -11.79
C LEU A 44 -5.77 -19.38 -10.74
N ILE A 45 -5.89 -20.54 -10.12
CA ILE A 45 -6.90 -20.78 -9.09
C ILE A 45 -6.62 -19.92 -7.85
N ASP A 46 -5.35 -19.81 -7.44
CA ASP A 46 -4.94 -18.94 -6.33
C ASP A 46 -5.40 -17.49 -6.55
N ALA A 47 -5.10 -16.93 -7.73
CA ALA A 47 -5.52 -15.57 -8.07
C ALA A 47 -7.05 -15.41 -8.18
N LEU A 48 -7.76 -16.38 -8.78
CA LEU A 48 -9.23 -16.35 -8.89
C LEU A 48 -9.93 -16.42 -7.52
N ARG A 49 -9.33 -17.10 -6.54
CA ARG A 49 -9.83 -17.17 -5.16
C ARG A 49 -9.84 -15.82 -4.46
N GLN A 50 -8.90 -14.93 -4.81
CA GLN A 50 -8.83 -13.57 -4.26
C GLN A 50 -9.87 -12.63 -4.86
N LEU A 51 -10.49 -12.98 -5.99
CA LEU A 51 -11.50 -12.15 -6.62
C LEU A 51 -12.86 -12.33 -5.92
N ASN A 52 -13.56 -11.22 -5.68
CA ASN A 52 -14.96 -11.26 -5.29
C ASN A 52 -15.87 -11.65 -6.49
N THR A 53 -17.15 -11.91 -6.22
CA THR A 53 -18.13 -12.34 -7.24
C THR A 53 -18.24 -11.36 -8.41
N ARG A 54 -18.18 -10.05 -8.14
CA ARG A 54 -18.26 -9.01 -9.17
C ARG A 54 -17.00 -9.03 -10.05
N GLU A 55 -15.83 -9.14 -9.46
CA GLU A 55 -14.56 -9.18 -10.19
C GLU A 55 -14.45 -10.43 -11.06
N ARG A 56 -14.88 -11.60 -10.57
CA ARG A 56 -14.94 -12.83 -11.40
C ARG A 56 -15.85 -12.66 -12.62
N THR A 57 -16.99 -11.99 -12.43
CA THR A 57 -17.92 -11.69 -13.52
C THR A 57 -17.28 -10.76 -14.55
N GLN A 58 -16.65 -9.68 -14.11
CA GLN A 58 -15.97 -8.73 -15.01
C GLN A 58 -14.73 -9.34 -15.70
N PHE A 59 -14.00 -10.23 -15.02
CA PHE A 59 -12.91 -10.99 -15.64
C PHE A 59 -13.44 -11.87 -16.78
N ARG A 60 -14.55 -12.57 -16.55
CA ARG A 60 -15.23 -13.36 -17.59
C ARG A 60 -15.63 -12.48 -18.78
N GLU A 61 -16.19 -11.29 -18.54
CA GLU A 61 -16.52 -10.33 -19.62
C GLU A 61 -15.26 -9.93 -20.43
N LEU A 62 -14.14 -9.65 -19.77
CA LEU A 62 -12.87 -9.35 -20.44
C LEU A 62 -12.39 -10.52 -21.30
N VAL A 63 -12.47 -11.75 -20.80
CA VAL A 63 -12.09 -12.97 -21.54
C VAL A 63 -12.96 -13.20 -22.78
N TYR A 64 -14.20 -12.74 -22.75
CA TYR A 64 -15.12 -12.80 -23.90
C TYR A 64 -14.96 -11.63 -24.87
N SER A 65 -14.34 -10.53 -24.45
CA SER A 65 -14.09 -9.36 -25.30
C SER A 65 -13.15 -9.72 -26.46
N PRO A 66 -13.57 -9.54 -27.73
CA PRO A 66 -12.74 -9.84 -28.90
C PRO A 66 -11.54 -8.90 -29.04
N PHE A 67 -11.50 -7.80 -28.28
CA PHE A 67 -10.34 -6.92 -28.17
C PHE A 67 -9.20 -7.56 -27.38
N PHE A 68 -9.52 -8.25 -26.28
CA PHE A 68 -8.53 -8.88 -25.39
C PHE A 68 -8.29 -10.35 -25.73
N ASN A 69 -9.31 -11.10 -26.14
CA ASN A 69 -9.20 -12.53 -26.39
C ASN A 69 -10.16 -13.06 -27.46
N LYS A 70 -9.58 -13.79 -28.43
CA LYS A 70 -10.32 -14.54 -29.46
C LYS A 70 -10.23 -16.06 -29.27
N ASN A 71 -9.44 -16.55 -28.32
CA ASN A 71 -9.22 -17.97 -28.09
C ASN A 71 -10.42 -18.60 -27.34
N ARG A 72 -11.16 -19.48 -28.05
CA ARG A 72 -12.32 -20.19 -27.50
C ARG A 72 -11.96 -21.14 -26.36
N LYS A 73 -10.74 -21.69 -26.33
CA LYS A 73 -10.29 -22.62 -25.27
C LYS A 73 -10.15 -21.90 -23.92
N ILE A 74 -9.63 -20.67 -23.93
CA ILE A 74 -9.56 -19.82 -22.74
C ILE A 74 -10.96 -19.53 -22.21
N ARG A 75 -11.92 -19.18 -23.09
CA ARG A 75 -13.31 -18.94 -22.69
C ARG A 75 -13.94 -20.16 -22.01
N ARG A 76 -13.76 -21.35 -22.62
CA ARG A 76 -14.23 -22.62 -22.04
C ARG A 76 -13.58 -22.92 -20.70
N LEU A 77 -12.27 -22.70 -20.56
CA LEU A 77 -11.56 -22.92 -19.31
C LEU A 77 -12.12 -22.02 -18.20
N VAL A 78 -12.28 -20.73 -18.47
CA VAL A 78 -12.81 -19.76 -17.50
C VAL A 78 -14.25 -20.11 -17.11
N ASP A 79 -15.10 -20.42 -18.08
CA ASP A 79 -16.49 -20.82 -17.80
C ASP A 79 -16.58 -22.10 -16.96
N TYR A 80 -15.73 -23.07 -17.25
CA TYR A 80 -15.68 -24.32 -16.49
C TYR A 80 -15.22 -24.07 -15.04
N VAL A 81 -14.11 -23.38 -14.87
CA VAL A 81 -13.48 -23.18 -13.55
C VAL A 81 -14.32 -22.31 -12.63
N LEU A 82 -14.97 -21.26 -13.16
CA LEU A 82 -15.75 -20.33 -12.36
C LEU A 82 -17.03 -20.93 -11.77
N GLN A 83 -17.50 -22.09 -12.26
CA GLN A 83 -18.61 -22.83 -11.67
C GLN A 83 -18.31 -23.30 -10.24
N TYR A 84 -17.04 -23.43 -9.88
CA TYR A 84 -16.57 -23.96 -8.60
C TYR A 84 -16.07 -22.87 -7.65
N ALA A 85 -16.29 -21.59 -7.99
CA ALA A 85 -15.94 -20.47 -7.14
C ALA A 85 -16.93 -20.34 -5.95
N PRO A 86 -16.53 -19.81 -4.77
CA PRO A 86 -15.22 -19.24 -4.45
C PRO A 86 -14.18 -20.24 -3.96
N GLY A 87 -14.57 -21.47 -3.60
CA GLY A 87 -13.68 -22.43 -2.95
C GLY A 87 -12.63 -23.02 -3.89
N PHE A 88 -13.06 -23.41 -5.10
CA PHE A 88 -12.24 -24.10 -6.10
C PHE A 88 -11.62 -25.40 -5.56
N GLU A 89 -12.37 -26.14 -4.74
CA GLU A 89 -11.92 -27.40 -4.11
C GLU A 89 -12.57 -28.64 -4.75
N ASP A 90 -13.44 -28.44 -5.75
CA ASP A 90 -14.21 -29.52 -6.34
C ASP A 90 -13.31 -30.51 -7.12
N PRO A 91 -13.43 -31.83 -6.93
CA PRO A 91 -12.70 -32.86 -7.69
C PRO A 91 -12.92 -32.81 -9.21
N ALA A 92 -13.86 -32.02 -9.72
CA ALA A 92 -14.03 -31.71 -11.13
C ALA A 92 -12.92 -30.80 -11.70
N LEU A 93 -12.14 -30.13 -10.84
CA LEU A 93 -10.99 -29.30 -11.22
C LEU A 93 -9.68 -30.11 -11.40
N VAL A 94 -9.74 -31.44 -11.34
CA VAL A 94 -8.63 -32.32 -11.77
C VAL A 94 -8.35 -32.08 -13.27
N LYS A 95 -7.08 -31.92 -13.66
CA LYS A 95 -6.70 -31.55 -15.04
C LYS A 95 -7.26 -32.49 -16.11
N GLU A 96 -7.31 -33.78 -15.82
CA GLU A 96 -7.86 -34.82 -16.71
C GLU A 96 -9.36 -34.61 -16.99
N LYS A 97 -10.12 -34.03 -16.04
CA LYS A 97 -11.54 -33.68 -16.21
C LYS A 97 -11.73 -32.31 -16.86
N VAL A 98 -10.84 -31.36 -16.56
CA VAL A 98 -10.85 -30.02 -17.18
C VAL A 98 -10.53 -30.11 -18.68
N PHE A 99 -9.60 -30.99 -19.06
CA PHE A 99 -9.12 -31.12 -20.44
C PHE A 99 -10.24 -31.31 -21.48
N PRO A 100 -11.15 -32.29 -21.37
CA PRO A 100 -12.24 -32.46 -22.34
C PRO A 100 -13.22 -31.28 -22.34
N ALA A 101 -13.41 -30.57 -21.23
CA ALA A 101 -14.24 -29.36 -21.20
C ALA A 101 -13.61 -28.21 -22.01
N VAL A 102 -12.28 -28.12 -22.05
CA VAL A 102 -11.53 -27.10 -22.80
C VAL A 102 -11.40 -27.48 -24.28
N PHE A 103 -10.97 -28.70 -24.56
CA PHE A 103 -10.58 -29.15 -25.90
C PHE A 103 -11.68 -29.87 -26.67
N GLY A 104 -12.63 -30.52 -25.97
CA GLY A 104 -13.75 -31.28 -26.52
C GLY A 104 -13.67 -32.78 -26.16
N PRO A 105 -14.82 -33.50 -26.15
CA PRO A 105 -14.84 -34.93 -25.92
C PRO A 105 -14.24 -35.66 -27.14
N GLY A 106 -13.10 -36.33 -26.94
CA GLY A 106 -12.41 -37.09 -28.00
C GLY A 106 -10.94 -36.72 -28.23
N ASP A 107 -10.49 -35.56 -27.74
CA ASP A 107 -9.05 -35.23 -27.74
C ASP A 107 -8.34 -36.06 -26.67
N ALA A 108 -7.22 -36.70 -27.02
CA ALA A 108 -6.37 -37.39 -26.06
C ALA A 108 -5.78 -36.39 -25.04
N TYR A 109 -5.82 -36.76 -23.76
CA TYR A 109 -5.30 -35.93 -22.68
C TYR A 109 -3.84 -35.54 -22.95
N ASN A 110 -3.57 -34.25 -22.92
CA ASN A 110 -2.24 -33.70 -23.09
C ASN A 110 -2.06 -32.56 -22.09
N GLU A 111 -1.32 -32.85 -21.03
CA GLU A 111 -1.11 -31.90 -19.95
C GLU A 111 -0.44 -30.60 -20.42
N LEU A 112 0.55 -30.68 -21.32
CA LEU A 112 1.25 -29.51 -21.84
C LEU A 112 0.29 -28.56 -22.58
N ARG A 113 -0.61 -29.10 -23.41
CA ARG A 113 -1.64 -28.30 -24.11
C ARG A 113 -2.54 -27.59 -23.12
N LEU A 114 -2.97 -28.25 -22.05
CA LEU A 114 -3.81 -27.63 -21.03
C LEU A 114 -3.05 -26.57 -20.23
N ASN A 115 -1.81 -26.87 -19.80
CA ASN A 115 -0.96 -25.92 -19.08
C ASN A 115 -0.69 -24.65 -19.89
N ASN A 116 -0.59 -24.74 -21.22
CA ASN A 116 -0.50 -23.56 -22.10
C ASN A 116 -1.78 -22.71 -22.02
N VAL A 117 -2.96 -23.32 -22.09
CA VAL A 117 -4.24 -22.58 -21.97
C VAL A 117 -4.39 -21.96 -20.58
N ILE A 118 -4.02 -22.69 -19.52
CA ILE A 118 -4.00 -22.16 -18.14
C ILE A 118 -3.07 -20.96 -18.05
N SER A 119 -1.85 -21.06 -18.59
CA SER A 119 -0.86 -19.98 -18.56
C SER A 119 -1.33 -18.73 -19.32
N ASP A 120 -1.93 -18.90 -20.50
CA ASP A 120 -2.48 -17.78 -21.26
C ASP A 120 -3.71 -17.17 -20.60
N THR A 121 -4.53 -17.98 -19.91
CA THR A 121 -5.65 -17.49 -19.11
C THR A 121 -5.16 -16.68 -17.91
N LEU A 122 -4.08 -17.11 -17.25
CA LEU A 122 -3.46 -16.36 -16.16
C LEU A 122 -2.90 -15.01 -16.63
N LYS A 123 -2.29 -14.94 -17.82
CA LYS A 123 -1.86 -13.65 -18.40
C LYS A 123 -3.03 -12.69 -18.60
N LEU A 124 -4.19 -13.18 -19.07
CA LEU A 124 -5.39 -12.37 -19.21
C LEU A 124 -5.95 -11.93 -17.84
N LEU A 125 -5.84 -12.76 -16.81
CA LEU A 125 -6.23 -12.39 -15.46
C LEU A 125 -5.34 -11.26 -14.91
N TYR A 126 -4.02 -11.33 -15.15
CA TYR A 126 -3.12 -10.23 -14.79
C TYR A 126 -3.43 -8.95 -15.55
N GLU A 127 -3.74 -9.03 -16.84
CA GLU A 127 -4.20 -7.87 -17.63
C GLU A 127 -5.49 -7.29 -17.02
N PHE A 128 -6.47 -8.13 -16.67
CA PHE A 128 -7.68 -7.69 -15.98
C PHE A 128 -7.39 -6.96 -14.67
N LEU A 129 -6.54 -7.52 -13.81
CA LEU A 129 -6.15 -6.90 -12.54
C LEU A 129 -5.46 -5.55 -12.76
N ALA A 130 -4.56 -5.47 -13.75
CA ALA A 130 -3.91 -4.22 -14.11
C ALA A 130 -4.92 -3.17 -14.61
N GLN A 131 -5.91 -3.56 -15.42
CA GLN A 131 -6.98 -2.66 -15.87
C GLN A 131 -7.85 -2.17 -14.71
N GLN A 132 -8.18 -3.04 -13.76
CA GLN A 132 -8.92 -2.67 -12.55
C GLN A 132 -8.12 -1.67 -11.71
N ALA A 133 -6.84 -1.95 -11.44
CA ALA A 133 -5.97 -1.06 -10.68
C ALA A 133 -5.84 0.31 -11.37
N LEU A 134 -5.55 0.33 -12.68
CA LEU A 134 -5.48 1.57 -13.45
C LEU A 134 -6.81 2.32 -13.46
N SER A 135 -7.96 1.62 -13.37
CA SER A 135 -9.28 2.25 -13.32
C SER A 135 -9.55 3.09 -12.08
N GLN A 136 -8.85 2.81 -10.99
CA GLN A 136 -8.90 3.62 -9.78
C GLN A 136 -7.97 4.84 -9.87
N GLU A 137 -7.01 4.83 -10.80
CA GLU A 137 -6.01 5.88 -11.01
C GLU A 137 -6.43 6.89 -12.11
N GLU A 138 -7.58 7.54 -11.93
CA GLU A 138 -8.13 8.50 -12.90
C GLU A 138 -7.16 9.66 -13.25
N PRO A 139 -6.39 10.26 -12.32
CA PRO A 139 -5.37 11.25 -12.66
C PRO A 139 -4.31 10.71 -13.64
N ILE A 140 -3.83 9.49 -13.43
CA ILE A 140 -2.85 8.85 -14.31
C ILE A 140 -3.45 8.62 -15.69
N LYS A 141 -4.67 8.06 -15.76
CA LYS A 141 -5.39 7.86 -17.03
C LYS A 141 -5.52 9.15 -17.82
N ARG A 142 -5.84 10.27 -17.16
CA ARG A 142 -5.93 11.58 -17.79
C ARG A 142 -4.60 12.06 -18.35
N ALA A 143 -3.50 11.87 -17.60
CA ALA A 143 -2.16 12.23 -18.07
C ALA A 143 -1.81 11.48 -19.37
N TYR A 144 -2.08 10.16 -19.42
CA TYR A 144 -1.84 9.36 -20.62
C TYR A 144 -2.78 9.71 -21.77
N LEU A 145 -4.03 10.07 -21.48
CA LEU A 145 -4.97 10.55 -22.50
C LEU A 145 -4.52 11.88 -23.10
N MET A 146 -4.01 12.82 -22.29
CA MET A 146 -3.41 14.06 -22.77
C MET A 146 -2.16 13.80 -23.63
N LYS A 147 -1.30 12.86 -23.21
CA LYS A 147 -0.16 12.42 -24.02
C LYS A 147 -0.62 11.88 -25.38
N ALA A 148 -1.66 11.05 -25.41
CA ALA A 148 -2.22 10.51 -26.65
C ALA A 148 -2.85 11.61 -27.53
N PHE A 149 -3.50 12.61 -26.93
CA PHE A 149 -4.02 13.77 -27.68
C PHE A 149 -2.91 14.54 -28.36
N LEU A 150 -1.82 14.83 -27.66
CA LEU A 150 -0.66 15.55 -28.21
C LEU A 150 -0.02 14.77 -29.37
N GLN A 151 0.19 13.46 -29.20
CA GLN A 151 0.77 12.60 -30.25
C GLN A 151 -0.10 12.52 -31.52
N ARG A 152 -1.42 12.73 -31.39
CA ARG A 152 -2.39 12.63 -32.49
C ARG A 152 -2.92 13.99 -32.95
N ARG A 153 -2.32 15.10 -32.51
CA ARG A 153 -2.75 16.48 -32.83
C ARG A 153 -4.22 16.75 -32.49
N MET A 154 -4.70 16.18 -31.38
CA MET A 154 -6.07 16.31 -30.88
C MET A 154 -6.16 17.40 -29.78
N GLU A 155 -5.48 18.53 -29.98
CA GLU A 155 -5.21 19.55 -28.95
C GLU A 155 -6.48 20.21 -28.40
N ARG A 156 -7.55 20.29 -29.21
CA ARG A 156 -8.87 20.82 -28.79
C ARG A 156 -9.46 20.13 -27.54
N HIS A 157 -9.01 18.91 -27.22
CA HIS A 157 -9.49 18.14 -26.07
C HIS A 157 -8.69 18.39 -24.78
N ILE A 158 -7.52 19.04 -24.87
CA ILE A 158 -6.59 19.25 -23.75
C ILE A 158 -7.18 20.16 -22.66
N PRO A 159 -7.78 21.33 -22.96
CA PRO A 159 -8.26 22.24 -21.91
C PRO A 159 -9.32 21.61 -21.00
N GLN A 160 -10.30 20.90 -21.58
CA GLN A 160 -11.34 20.22 -20.81
C GLN A 160 -10.74 19.08 -19.97
N ASN A 161 -9.79 18.32 -20.52
CA ASN A 161 -9.14 17.24 -19.79
C ASN A 161 -8.33 17.78 -18.61
N ALA A 162 -7.54 18.83 -18.82
CA ALA A 162 -6.74 19.49 -17.78
C ALA A 162 -7.62 20.06 -16.65
N ARG A 163 -8.76 20.68 -16.97
CA ARG A 163 -9.72 21.14 -15.95
C ARG A 163 -10.23 19.99 -15.10
N ARG A 164 -10.63 18.87 -15.72
CA ARG A 164 -11.09 17.68 -14.99
C ARG A 164 -9.98 17.05 -14.17
N TYR A 165 -8.74 17.02 -14.68
CA TYR A 165 -7.57 16.57 -13.94
C TYR A 165 -7.43 17.39 -12.65
N ARG A 166 -7.37 18.72 -12.74
CA ARG A 166 -7.25 19.61 -11.57
C ARG A 166 -8.36 19.35 -10.54
N GLN A 167 -9.61 19.26 -10.98
CA GLN A 167 -10.75 18.96 -10.10
C GLN A 167 -10.61 17.62 -9.37
N LEU A 168 -9.99 16.61 -9.97
CA LEU A 168 -9.74 15.33 -9.31
C LEU A 168 -8.66 15.47 -8.23
N LEU A 169 -7.60 16.22 -8.51
CA LEU A 169 -6.54 16.49 -7.53
C LEU A 169 -7.04 17.33 -6.36
N ASP A 170 -7.89 18.34 -6.62
CA ASP A 170 -8.44 19.22 -5.58
C ASP A 170 -9.39 18.46 -4.64
N LYS A 171 -10.05 17.41 -5.13
CA LYS A 171 -10.93 16.54 -4.35
C LYS A 171 -10.20 15.41 -3.62
N LYS A 172 -8.99 15.06 -4.03
CA LYS A 172 -8.23 13.95 -3.44
C LYS A 172 -7.69 14.40 -2.09
N GLU A 173 -8.01 13.64 -1.04
CA GLU A 173 -7.35 13.77 0.25
C GLU A 173 -5.90 13.29 0.14
N GLY A 174 -5.01 13.84 0.96
CA GLY A 174 -3.59 13.55 0.87
C GLY A 174 -2.86 14.48 -0.09
N ARG A 175 -2.06 15.39 0.47
CA ARG A 175 -1.13 16.30 -0.24
C ARG A 175 0.33 15.92 0.04
N SER A 176 0.60 14.62 -0.01
CA SER A 176 1.96 14.08 0.11
C SER A 176 2.61 13.91 -1.28
N HIS A 177 3.62 13.05 -1.40
CA HIS A 177 4.41 12.84 -2.61
C HIS A 177 3.56 12.51 -3.86
N GLN A 178 2.59 11.59 -3.79
CA GLN A 178 1.79 11.19 -4.96
C GLN A 178 1.01 12.36 -5.58
N TYR A 179 0.49 13.25 -4.73
CA TYR A 179 -0.22 14.46 -5.18
C TYR A 179 0.70 15.33 -6.03
N TYR A 180 1.94 15.56 -5.59
CA TYR A 180 2.92 16.35 -6.31
C TYR A 180 3.41 15.67 -7.59
N HIS A 181 3.54 14.34 -7.59
CA HIS A 181 3.81 13.58 -8.81
C HIS A 181 2.71 13.79 -9.88
N HIS A 182 1.43 13.72 -9.49
CA HIS A 182 0.34 13.97 -10.43
C HIS A 182 0.31 15.42 -10.95
N ARG A 183 0.59 16.41 -10.08
CA ARG A 183 0.71 17.81 -10.51
C ARG A 183 1.87 18.00 -11.49
N GLN A 184 3.02 17.36 -11.23
CA GLN A 184 4.16 17.36 -12.14
C GLN A 184 3.79 16.77 -13.50
N LEU A 185 3.09 15.63 -13.53
CA LEU A 185 2.63 15.00 -14.78
C LEU A 185 1.68 15.90 -15.58
N LEU A 186 0.73 16.55 -14.90
CA LEU A 186 -0.20 17.50 -15.53
C LEU A 186 0.54 18.70 -16.11
N ALA A 187 1.42 19.33 -15.33
CA ALA A 187 2.21 20.47 -15.77
C ALA A 187 3.09 20.11 -16.98
N SER A 188 3.70 18.91 -16.98
CA SER A 188 4.46 18.41 -18.13
C SER A 188 3.64 18.27 -19.42
N GLN A 189 2.38 17.82 -19.33
CA GLN A 189 1.51 17.76 -20.53
C GLN A 189 1.07 19.14 -21.00
N LEU A 190 0.82 20.07 -20.08
CA LEU A 190 0.44 21.45 -20.40
C LEU A 190 1.60 22.24 -21.01
N ASP A 191 2.81 22.04 -20.52
CA ASP A 191 4.02 22.62 -21.09
C ASP A 191 4.24 22.15 -22.53
N ARG A 192 4.13 20.83 -22.76
CA ARG A 192 4.24 20.27 -24.12
C ARG A 192 3.16 20.82 -25.05
N HIS A 193 1.94 21.01 -24.56
CA HIS A 193 0.88 21.65 -25.33
C HIS A 193 1.21 23.12 -25.65
N ALA A 194 1.74 23.87 -24.67
CA ALA A 194 2.12 25.26 -24.87
C ALA A 194 3.23 25.41 -25.93
N LEU A 195 4.23 24.52 -25.93
CA LEU A 195 5.31 24.51 -26.91
C LEU A 195 4.84 24.30 -28.36
N LEU A 196 3.69 23.64 -28.58
CA LEU A 196 3.10 23.50 -29.92
C LEU A 196 2.53 24.82 -30.45
N HIS A 197 2.24 25.79 -29.58
CA HIS A 197 1.63 27.07 -29.92
C HIS A 197 2.54 28.29 -29.69
N GLN A 198 3.57 28.15 -28.84
CA GLN A 198 4.51 29.20 -28.47
C GLN A 198 5.93 28.63 -28.39
N GLU A 199 6.64 28.62 -29.53
CA GLU A 199 7.94 27.94 -29.65
C GLU A 199 9.07 28.53 -28.78
N ARG A 200 8.95 29.77 -28.26
CA ARG A 200 10.08 30.52 -27.64
C ARG A 200 9.69 31.48 -26.51
N GLY A 201 8.71 31.12 -25.67
CA GLY A 201 8.27 31.92 -24.52
C GLY A 201 8.55 31.27 -23.17
N TYR A 202 8.55 32.06 -22.10
CA TYR A 202 8.48 31.52 -20.74
C TYR A 202 7.18 30.74 -20.57
N SER A 203 7.30 29.48 -20.13
CA SER A 203 6.16 28.64 -19.81
C SER A 203 6.03 28.50 -18.30
N GLU A 204 4.93 29.02 -17.76
CA GLU A 204 4.56 28.85 -16.35
C GLU A 204 4.50 27.36 -15.98
N TYR A 205 4.04 26.53 -16.93
CA TYR A 205 3.91 25.08 -16.75
C TYR A 205 5.26 24.38 -16.60
N LEU A 206 6.33 24.89 -17.23
CA LEU A 206 7.67 24.33 -17.05
C LEU A 206 8.16 24.57 -15.62
N GLN A 207 7.96 25.78 -15.08
CA GLN A 207 8.31 26.10 -13.70
C GLN A 207 7.44 25.32 -12.71
N GLU A 208 6.14 25.20 -12.97
CA GLU A 208 5.25 24.35 -12.16
C GLU A 208 5.69 22.88 -12.18
N MET A 209 6.08 22.36 -13.35
CA MET A 209 6.58 20.99 -13.47
C MET A 209 7.80 20.78 -12.57
N ASN A 210 8.79 21.68 -12.62
CA ASN A 210 9.98 21.60 -11.76
C ASN A 210 9.62 21.69 -10.28
N ASN A 211 8.83 22.69 -9.89
CA ASN A 211 8.46 22.92 -8.49
C ASN A 211 7.70 21.73 -7.88
N ASN A 212 6.90 21.02 -8.68
CA ASN A 212 6.22 19.80 -8.24
C ASN A 212 7.15 18.58 -8.26
N LEU A 213 8.13 18.52 -9.16
CA LEU A 213 9.19 17.50 -9.14
C LEU A 213 10.01 17.60 -7.85
N ASP A 214 10.41 18.81 -7.45
CA ASP A 214 11.14 19.03 -6.20
C ASP A 214 10.33 18.51 -5.00
N ARG A 215 9.06 18.94 -4.86
CA ARG A 215 8.18 18.46 -3.77
C ARG A 215 8.05 16.94 -3.75
N TYR A 216 7.82 16.33 -4.92
CA TYR A 216 7.71 14.88 -5.04
C TYR A 216 9.00 14.20 -4.60
N TYR A 217 10.13 14.64 -5.15
CA TYR A 217 11.44 14.04 -4.90
C TYR A 217 11.84 14.14 -3.43
N PHE A 218 11.82 15.35 -2.85
CA PHE A 218 12.15 15.56 -1.44
C PHE A 218 11.25 14.71 -0.53
N CYS A 219 9.94 14.71 -0.78
CA CYS A 219 8.99 14.00 0.09
C CYS A 219 9.18 12.48 0.00
N HIS A 220 9.27 11.95 -1.21
CA HIS A 220 9.43 10.52 -1.42
C HIS A 220 10.79 10.01 -0.93
N LYS A 221 11.86 10.80 -1.11
CA LYS A 221 13.20 10.45 -0.65
C LYS A 221 13.30 10.50 0.87
N LEU A 222 12.73 11.51 1.53
CA LEU A 222 12.66 11.58 3.00
C LEU A 222 11.82 10.45 3.59
N ARG A 223 10.67 10.12 3.00
CA ARG A 223 9.87 8.95 3.39
C ARG A 223 10.69 7.66 3.31
N THR A 224 11.33 7.43 2.17
CA THR A 224 12.19 6.25 1.95
C THR A 224 13.33 6.20 2.98
N ALA A 225 13.93 7.36 3.30
CA ALA A 225 14.97 7.45 4.32
C ALA A 225 14.45 7.12 5.73
N CYS A 226 13.22 7.53 6.08
CA CYS A 226 12.58 7.15 7.34
C CYS A 226 12.37 5.63 7.42
N ASP A 227 11.86 5.03 6.35
CA ASP A 227 11.69 3.58 6.22
C ASP A 227 13.00 2.83 6.46
N MET A 228 14.06 3.25 5.76
CA MET A 228 15.39 2.67 5.87
C MET A 228 15.97 2.85 7.28
N ALA A 229 15.90 4.06 7.84
CA ALA A 229 16.42 4.36 9.18
C ALA A 229 15.69 3.57 10.27
N SER A 230 14.36 3.49 10.19
CA SER A 230 13.53 2.71 11.11
C SER A 230 13.90 1.22 11.05
N ARG A 231 13.98 0.63 9.85
CA ARG A 231 14.34 -0.78 9.68
C ARG A 231 15.79 -1.08 10.08
N ASN A 232 16.72 -0.17 9.81
CA ASN A 232 18.10 -0.32 10.28
C ASN A 232 18.17 -0.40 11.80
N LYS A 233 17.37 0.40 12.51
CA LYS A 233 17.29 0.34 13.97
C LYS A 233 16.55 -0.89 14.47
N ALA A 234 15.48 -1.30 13.80
CA ALA A 234 14.66 -2.42 14.23
C ALA A 234 15.33 -3.78 13.98
N ILE A 235 15.88 -4.02 12.79
CA ILE A 235 16.32 -5.38 12.38
C ILE A 235 17.78 -5.42 11.93
N ASN A 236 18.55 -4.34 12.16
CA ASN A 236 19.94 -4.22 11.70
C ASN A 236 20.11 -4.53 10.20
N ALA A 237 19.21 -4.01 9.36
CA ALA A 237 19.14 -4.36 7.94
C ALA A 237 20.32 -3.88 7.07
N GLY A 238 21.10 -2.92 7.54
CA GLY A 238 22.27 -2.39 6.80
C GLY A 238 21.91 -1.61 5.53
N TYR A 239 20.74 -0.96 5.47
CA TYR A 239 20.37 -0.10 4.34
C TYR A 239 21.21 1.17 4.28
N GLU A 240 21.69 1.50 3.09
CA GLU A 240 22.43 2.75 2.83
C GLU A 240 21.55 3.71 2.02
N CYS A 241 21.16 4.83 2.64
CA CYS A 241 20.36 5.84 1.95
C CYS A 241 21.26 6.86 1.26
N HIS A 242 21.69 6.58 0.03
CA HIS A 242 22.59 7.47 -0.70
C HIS A 242 22.03 8.90 -0.86
N PHE A 243 22.92 9.91 -0.82
CA PHE A 243 22.64 11.35 -1.01
C PHE A 243 21.69 11.99 0.01
N ILE A 244 21.36 11.28 1.09
CA ILE A 244 20.40 11.80 2.07
C ILE A 244 20.95 13.01 2.83
N ASP A 245 22.24 13.03 3.16
CA ASP A 245 22.84 14.15 3.90
C ASP A 245 22.88 15.40 3.02
N THR A 246 23.32 15.26 1.77
CA THR A 246 23.22 16.34 0.77
C THR A 246 21.80 16.85 0.59
N LEU A 247 20.80 15.95 0.63
CA LEU A 247 19.40 16.35 0.52
C LEU A 247 18.92 17.13 1.74
N LEU A 248 19.34 16.74 2.94
CA LEU A 248 19.04 17.49 4.17
C LEU A 248 19.67 18.88 4.13
N ASP A 249 20.95 18.97 3.76
CA ASP A 249 21.66 20.24 3.60
C ASP A 249 20.98 21.15 2.55
N THR A 250 20.53 20.55 1.45
CA THR A 250 19.80 21.27 0.40
C THR A 250 18.44 21.72 0.90
N PHE A 251 17.74 20.88 1.68
CA PHE A 251 16.44 21.22 2.24
C PHE A 251 16.55 22.38 3.22
N GLU A 252 17.58 22.44 4.07
CA GLU A 252 17.81 23.56 5.00
C GLU A 252 17.95 24.92 4.31
N ASN A 253 18.51 24.92 3.09
CA ASN A 253 18.71 26.12 2.28
C ASN A 253 17.63 26.30 1.21
N ALA A 254 16.55 25.53 1.27
CA ALA A 254 15.51 25.55 0.26
C ALA A 254 14.64 26.81 0.35
N PRO A 255 13.91 27.16 -0.71
CA PRO A 255 12.94 28.24 -0.65
C PRO A 255 11.85 27.98 0.40
N ASP A 256 11.38 29.05 1.04
CA ASP A 256 10.27 29.07 2.01
C ASP A 256 9.07 28.20 1.62
N TRP A 257 8.70 28.21 0.34
CA TRP A 257 7.52 27.49 -0.13
C TRP A 257 7.67 25.97 0.04
N LEU A 258 8.90 25.44 0.04
CA LEU A 258 9.17 24.02 0.26
C LEU A 258 9.12 23.69 1.76
N HIS A 259 9.63 24.58 2.60
CA HIS A 259 9.55 24.45 4.05
C HIS A 259 8.11 24.46 4.58
N ARG A 260 7.18 25.15 3.90
CA ARG A 260 5.77 25.24 4.32
C ARG A 260 4.94 23.99 4.01
N GLU A 261 5.50 22.99 3.32
CA GLU A 261 4.80 21.77 2.97
C GLU A 261 4.72 20.80 4.16
N PRO A 262 3.52 20.51 4.72
CA PRO A 262 3.41 19.72 5.96
C PRO A 262 3.93 18.29 5.82
N ALA A 263 3.77 17.68 4.62
CA ALA A 263 4.30 16.35 4.37
C ALA A 263 5.83 16.31 4.44
N LEU A 264 6.50 17.33 3.89
CA LEU A 264 7.96 17.45 3.96
C LEU A 264 8.42 17.69 5.40
N GLN A 265 7.74 18.58 6.13
CA GLN A 265 8.04 18.82 7.54
C GLN A 265 7.92 17.54 8.36
N ALA A 266 6.84 16.76 8.20
CA ALA A 266 6.64 15.53 8.95
C ALA A 266 7.77 14.51 8.69
N TYR A 267 8.09 14.24 7.42
CA TYR A 267 9.13 13.25 7.11
C TYR A 267 10.54 13.75 7.46
N HIS A 268 10.82 15.05 7.29
CA HIS A 268 12.09 15.64 7.72
C HIS A 268 12.31 15.46 9.22
N GLN A 269 11.32 15.88 10.02
CA GLN A 269 11.38 15.78 11.49
C GLN A 269 11.40 14.31 11.95
N THR A 270 10.68 13.43 11.26
CA THR A 270 10.72 11.99 11.52
C THR A 270 12.12 11.42 11.27
N LEU A 271 12.77 11.79 10.17
CA LEU A 271 14.12 11.32 9.88
C LEU A 271 15.13 11.81 10.92
N LEU A 272 15.04 13.07 11.32
CA LEU A 272 15.91 13.62 12.38
C LEU A 272 15.66 12.93 13.73
N MET A 273 14.39 12.70 14.11
CA MET A 273 14.01 11.90 15.27
C MET A 273 14.61 10.49 15.21
N LEU A 274 14.50 9.84 14.05
CA LEU A 274 15.04 8.50 13.81
C LEU A 274 16.57 8.48 13.77
N ARG A 275 17.27 9.58 13.52
CA ARG A 275 18.74 9.62 13.54
C ARG A 275 19.30 9.99 14.91
N GLY A 276 18.84 11.11 15.48
CA GLY A 276 19.37 11.69 16.71
C GLY A 276 18.68 11.26 17.99
N GLU A 277 17.50 10.63 17.92
CA GLU A 277 16.68 10.26 19.08
C GLU A 277 16.27 11.43 19.98
N ASP A 278 16.16 12.61 19.39
CA ASP A 278 15.78 13.85 20.05
C ASP A 278 14.24 13.93 20.24
N GLU A 279 13.84 14.27 21.46
CA GLU A 279 12.44 14.50 21.82
C GLU A 279 11.86 15.75 21.17
N GLN A 280 12.68 16.77 20.86
CA GLN A 280 12.21 17.96 20.15
C GLN A 280 11.62 17.59 18.79
N HIS A 281 12.30 16.71 18.04
CA HIS A 281 11.80 16.23 16.75
C HIS A 281 10.54 15.37 16.91
N TYR A 282 10.46 14.53 17.95
CA TYR A 282 9.23 13.81 18.29
C TYR A 282 8.03 14.76 18.48
N ARG A 283 8.21 15.82 19.27
CA ARG A 283 7.15 16.82 19.54
C ARG A 283 6.72 17.52 18.25
N GLU A 284 7.66 17.83 17.38
CA GLU A 284 7.37 18.49 16.11
C GLU A 284 6.62 17.57 15.13
N VAL A 285 7.00 16.29 15.03
CA VAL A 285 6.23 15.32 14.24
C VAL A 285 4.79 15.21 14.77
N ARG A 286 4.60 15.08 16.08
CA ARG A 286 3.27 15.06 16.71
C ARG A 286 2.47 16.32 16.37
N ARG A 287 3.10 17.49 16.43
CA ARG A 287 2.47 18.77 16.08
C ARG A 287 1.98 18.77 14.64
N VAL A 288 2.82 18.34 13.69
CA VAL A 288 2.49 18.31 12.27
C VAL A 288 1.33 17.34 11.99
N LEU A 289 1.38 16.12 12.55
CA LEU A 289 0.33 15.10 12.36
C LEU A 289 -1.02 15.55 12.94
N TYR A 290 -1.02 16.20 14.11
CA TYR A 290 -2.24 16.67 14.75
C TYR A 290 -2.93 17.79 13.96
N HIS A 291 -2.15 18.76 13.47
CA HIS A 291 -2.70 19.94 12.77
C HIS A 291 -2.98 19.69 11.28
N ASN A 292 -2.47 18.60 10.69
CA ASN A 292 -2.58 18.32 9.26
C ASN A 292 -3.13 16.92 8.95
N PRO A 293 -4.30 16.54 9.50
CA PRO A 293 -4.81 15.17 9.43
C PRO A 293 -5.11 14.69 8.00
N ASN A 294 -5.42 15.62 7.08
CA ASN A 294 -5.83 15.31 5.70
C ASN A 294 -4.67 15.41 4.69
N VAL A 295 -3.44 15.67 5.14
CA VAL A 295 -2.27 15.78 4.26
C VAL A 295 -1.70 14.42 3.88
N PHE A 296 -1.90 13.40 4.71
CA PHE A 296 -1.32 12.08 4.48
C PHE A 296 -2.40 11.11 4.00
N PRO A 297 -2.13 10.37 2.91
CA PRO A 297 -2.86 9.14 2.64
C PRO A 297 -2.82 8.22 3.86
N ARG A 298 -3.87 7.41 4.05
CA ARG A 298 -4.02 6.53 5.20
C ARG A 298 -2.79 5.65 5.48
N GLU A 299 -2.19 5.09 4.44
CA GLU A 299 -0.99 4.25 4.55
C GLU A 299 0.22 5.05 5.06
N GLU A 300 0.44 6.25 4.53
CA GLU A 300 1.52 7.14 4.99
C GLU A 300 1.31 7.60 6.42
N LEU A 301 0.06 7.85 6.81
CA LEU A 301 -0.27 8.24 8.16
C LEU A 301 0.01 7.10 9.14
N ASN A 302 -0.30 5.85 8.76
CA ASN A 302 0.07 4.66 9.54
C ASN A 302 1.58 4.55 9.71
N ASP A 303 2.36 4.66 8.63
CA ASP A 303 3.83 4.61 8.68
C ASP A 303 4.38 5.67 9.65
N LEU A 304 3.88 6.91 9.56
CA LEU A 304 4.29 8.01 10.43
C LEU A 304 4.00 7.72 11.90
N TYR A 305 2.78 7.28 12.23
CA TYR A 305 2.44 6.89 13.60
C TYR A 305 3.29 5.72 14.10
N ASP A 306 3.58 4.73 13.27
CA ASP A 306 4.45 3.60 13.63
C ASP A 306 5.85 4.10 14.03
N TYR A 307 6.43 5.06 13.29
CA TYR A 307 7.70 5.68 13.69
C TYR A 307 7.63 6.37 15.05
N VAL A 308 6.57 7.14 15.29
CA VAL A 308 6.42 7.88 16.55
C VAL A 308 6.14 6.95 17.74
N GLN A 309 5.35 5.89 17.53
CA GLN A 309 5.12 4.86 18.55
C GLN A 309 6.42 4.13 18.90
N ASN A 310 7.19 3.71 17.90
CA ASN A 310 8.46 3.03 18.11
C ASN A 310 9.46 3.92 18.89
N PHE A 311 9.43 5.23 18.66
CA PHE A 311 10.21 6.18 19.46
C PHE A 311 9.77 6.15 20.94
N CYS A 312 8.46 6.26 21.24
CA CYS A 312 7.95 6.18 22.61
C CYS A 312 8.34 4.87 23.30
N VAL A 313 8.17 3.75 22.60
CA VAL A 313 8.52 2.41 23.11
C VAL A 313 10.00 2.34 23.47
N LYS A 314 10.88 2.87 22.62
CA LYS A 314 12.32 2.91 22.91
C LYS A 314 12.63 3.73 24.16
N LYS A 315 11.98 4.89 24.34
CA LYS A 315 12.17 5.73 25.53
C LYS A 315 11.60 5.08 26.80
N ILE A 316 10.49 4.36 26.69
CA ILE A 316 9.94 3.53 27.76
C ILE A 316 10.95 2.46 28.18
N ASN A 317 11.56 1.76 27.20
CA ASN A 317 12.53 0.69 27.45
C ASN A 317 13.84 1.23 28.04
N SER A 318 14.18 2.50 27.81
CA SER A 318 15.28 3.18 28.50
C SER A 318 14.93 3.73 29.88
N GLY A 319 13.72 3.44 30.39
CA GLY A 319 13.26 3.79 31.73
C GLY A 319 12.48 5.10 31.83
N GLN A 320 12.22 5.79 30.72
CA GLN A 320 11.52 7.08 30.72
C GLN A 320 9.99 6.91 30.74
N THR A 321 9.46 6.54 31.91
CA THR A 321 8.05 6.12 32.08
C THR A 321 7.00 7.13 31.66
N HIS A 322 7.28 8.44 31.62
CA HIS A 322 6.33 9.44 31.12
C HIS A 322 5.89 9.22 29.65
N PHE A 323 6.63 8.42 28.87
CA PHE A 323 6.23 8.06 27.52
C PHE A 323 5.08 7.05 27.46
N TYR A 324 4.70 6.41 28.59
CA TYR A 324 3.48 5.60 28.65
C TYR A 324 2.24 6.42 28.30
N GLU A 325 2.11 7.64 28.86
CA GLU A 325 0.98 8.54 28.56
C GLU A 325 0.95 8.91 27.08
N GLN A 326 2.13 9.20 26.53
CA GLN A 326 2.30 9.56 25.12
C GLN A 326 1.87 8.43 24.18
N VAL A 327 2.32 7.19 24.43
CA VAL A 327 1.97 6.04 23.58
C VAL A 327 0.50 5.64 23.73
N LEU A 328 -0.09 5.75 24.94
CA LEU A 328 -1.54 5.53 25.10
C LEU A 328 -2.36 6.57 24.34
N GLY A 329 -1.94 7.84 24.39
CA GLY A 329 -2.56 8.91 23.60
C GLY A 329 -2.50 8.65 22.10
N LEU A 330 -1.37 8.12 21.60
CA LEU A 330 -1.23 7.69 20.20
C LEU A 330 -2.23 6.59 19.85
N TYR A 331 -2.37 5.56 20.68
CA TYR A 331 -3.33 4.49 20.44
C TYR A 331 -4.77 5.00 20.40
N LYS A 332 -5.17 5.83 21.37
CA LYS A 332 -6.49 6.46 21.41
C LYS A 332 -6.77 7.24 20.12
N GLU A 333 -5.80 8.05 19.69
CA GLU A 333 -5.90 8.84 18.46
C GLU A 333 -6.04 7.94 17.21
N MET A 334 -5.19 6.93 17.06
CA MET A 334 -5.23 6.02 15.92
C MET A 334 -6.51 5.17 15.88
N LEU A 335 -7.03 4.73 17.03
CA LEU A 335 -8.32 4.04 17.12
C LEU A 335 -9.46 4.94 16.65
N SER A 336 -9.50 6.19 17.09
CA SER A 336 -10.54 7.16 16.70
C SER A 336 -10.54 7.44 15.19
N ARG A 337 -9.37 7.38 14.55
CA ARG A 337 -9.18 7.52 13.11
C ARG A 337 -9.35 6.19 12.34
N GLY A 338 -9.63 5.11 13.06
CA GLY A 338 -9.74 3.75 12.53
C GLY A 338 -8.44 3.19 11.95
N LEU A 339 -7.29 3.78 12.24
CA LEU A 339 -5.99 3.49 11.60
C LEU A 339 -5.41 2.12 11.98
N LEU A 340 -5.67 1.64 13.20
CA LEU A 340 -5.15 0.36 13.69
C LEU A 340 -5.85 -0.87 13.13
N LEU A 341 -7.06 -0.71 12.56
CA LEU A 341 -7.85 -1.81 12.03
C LEU A 341 -7.38 -2.15 10.61
N ARG A 342 -6.84 -3.37 10.43
CA ARG A 342 -6.49 -3.96 9.14
C ARG A 342 -7.57 -4.98 8.77
N ASN A 343 -8.30 -4.73 7.68
CA ASN A 343 -9.47 -5.54 7.28
C ASN A 343 -10.51 -5.71 8.39
N GLY A 344 -10.69 -4.68 9.22
CA GLY A 344 -11.61 -4.71 10.37
C GLY A 344 -11.03 -5.34 11.64
N TYR A 345 -9.77 -5.77 11.64
CA TYR A 345 -9.17 -6.44 12.79
C TYR A 345 -7.95 -5.70 13.36
N LEU A 346 -7.80 -5.75 14.67
CA LEU A 346 -6.56 -5.45 15.39
C LEU A 346 -5.67 -6.69 15.40
N THR A 347 -4.36 -6.46 15.36
CA THR A 347 -3.42 -7.54 15.67
C THR A 347 -3.50 -7.87 17.16
N GLN A 348 -3.33 -9.14 17.51
CA GLN A 348 -3.26 -9.60 18.91
C GLN A 348 -2.22 -8.79 19.71
N TRP A 349 -1.10 -8.48 19.06
CA TRP A 349 -0.01 -7.69 19.61
C TRP A 349 -0.40 -6.24 19.93
N THR A 350 -0.99 -5.54 18.96
CA THR A 350 -1.51 -4.18 19.17
C THR A 350 -2.52 -4.16 20.30
N TYR A 351 -3.42 -5.14 20.35
CA TYR A 351 -4.42 -5.27 21.42
C TYR A 351 -3.77 -5.43 22.80
N ILE A 352 -2.82 -6.36 22.94
CA ILE A 352 -2.11 -6.58 24.22
C ILE A 352 -1.30 -5.35 24.63
N ASN A 353 -0.65 -4.67 23.69
CA ASN A 353 0.15 -3.47 23.99
C ASN A 353 -0.73 -2.34 24.51
N ILE A 354 -1.92 -2.13 23.93
CA ILE A 354 -2.88 -1.14 24.40
C ILE A 354 -3.33 -1.45 25.82
N VAL A 355 -3.77 -2.68 26.08
CA VAL A 355 -4.23 -3.11 27.42
C VAL A 355 -3.11 -2.97 28.45
N THR A 356 -1.90 -3.43 28.12
CA THR A 356 -0.74 -3.35 29.02
C THR A 356 -0.39 -1.90 29.35
N THR A 357 -0.44 -1.02 28.36
CA THR A 357 -0.17 0.42 28.53
C THR A 357 -1.22 1.06 29.44
N GLY A 358 -2.50 0.78 29.21
CA GLY A 358 -3.60 1.30 30.02
C GLY A 358 -3.53 0.85 31.48
N ILE A 359 -3.23 -0.43 31.73
CA ILE A 359 -3.03 -0.96 33.09
C ILE A 359 -1.85 -0.27 33.80
N ARG A 360 -0.72 -0.07 33.10
CA ARG A 360 0.46 0.60 33.68
C ARG A 360 0.18 2.05 34.08
N LEU A 361 -0.69 2.72 33.33
CA LEU A 361 -1.15 4.08 33.63
C LEU A 361 -2.31 4.14 34.62
N GLN A 362 -2.81 2.98 35.08
CA GLN A 362 -3.99 2.88 35.94
C GLN A 362 -5.25 3.50 35.33
N ASP A 363 -5.31 3.61 34.00
CA ASP A 363 -6.48 4.07 33.24
C ASP A 363 -7.45 2.90 33.05
N PHE A 364 -7.92 2.33 34.18
CA PHE A 364 -8.65 1.07 34.21
C PHE A 364 -10.01 1.15 33.50
N GLU A 365 -10.74 2.24 33.70
CA GLU A 365 -12.05 2.46 33.09
C GLU A 365 -11.94 2.48 31.55
N TRP A 366 -11.01 3.26 31.01
CA TRP A 366 -10.79 3.31 29.57
C TRP A 366 -10.31 1.95 29.03
N THR A 367 -9.42 1.27 29.77
CA THR A 367 -8.88 -0.04 29.35
C THR A 367 -9.97 -1.11 29.29
N GLU A 368 -10.88 -1.13 30.26
CA GLU A 368 -12.04 -2.02 30.27
C GLU A 368 -12.96 -1.76 29.08
N GLN A 369 -13.28 -0.48 28.82
CA GLN A 369 -14.07 -0.09 27.65
C GLN A 369 -13.41 -0.52 26.33
N PHE A 370 -12.10 -0.33 26.20
CA PHE A 370 -11.34 -0.79 25.03
C PHE A 370 -11.47 -2.31 24.84
N ILE A 371 -11.28 -3.09 25.90
CA ILE A 371 -11.39 -4.56 25.85
C ILE A 371 -12.78 -4.98 25.36
N HIS A 372 -13.84 -4.42 25.94
CA HIS A 372 -15.20 -4.78 25.55
C HIS A 372 -15.54 -4.38 24.12
N THR A 373 -15.05 -3.23 23.66
CA THR A 373 -15.31 -2.71 22.32
C THR A 373 -14.58 -3.50 21.23
N TYR A 374 -13.31 -3.88 21.49
CA TYR A 374 -12.44 -4.42 20.45
C TYR A 374 -12.16 -5.93 20.54
N LYS A 375 -12.68 -6.64 21.55
CA LYS A 375 -12.53 -8.12 21.64
C LYS A 375 -13.04 -8.88 20.41
N GLU A 376 -14.11 -8.39 19.77
CA GLU A 376 -14.69 -9.00 18.55
C GLU A 376 -13.97 -8.55 17.27
N HIS A 377 -13.05 -7.60 17.39
CA HIS A 377 -12.21 -7.10 16.31
C HIS A 377 -10.82 -7.74 16.35
N LEU A 378 -10.65 -8.88 17.00
CA LEU A 378 -9.44 -9.71 16.88
C LEU A 378 -9.62 -10.68 15.71
N ALA A 379 -8.59 -10.83 14.88
CA ALA A 379 -8.66 -11.75 13.75
C ALA A 379 -8.95 -13.19 14.23
N PRO A 380 -9.92 -13.91 13.64
CA PRO A 380 -10.11 -15.32 13.92
C PRO A 380 -8.87 -16.11 13.46
N GLU A 381 -8.48 -17.13 14.24
CA GLU A 381 -7.31 -17.98 13.97
C GLU A 381 -7.39 -18.76 12.64
#